data_AF-A0A3M3A982-F1
#
_entry.id   AF-A0A3M3A982-F1
#
_cell.length_a   1.000
_cell.length_b   1.000
_cell.length_c   1.000
_cell.angle_alpha   90.00
_cell.angle_beta   90.00
_cell.angle_gamma   90.00
#
_symmetry.space_group_name_H-M   'P 1'
#
loop_
_entity.id
_entity.type
_entity.pdbx_description
1 polymer ?
#
loop_
_entity_poly.entity_id
_entity_poly.type
_entity_poly.pdbx_seq_one_letter_code
_entity_poly.pdbx_strand_id
1 'polypeptide(L)' 'MTSKLDQLKKFTTVFADTGDFGAIKSLKPQDATTNPSL' A
#
# COMPACT_ATOMS: atom_id res chain seq x y z
N MET A 1 -0.33 -7.79 -18.35
CA MET A 1 1.02 -8.10 -17.82
C MET A 1 0.97 -7.91 -16.32
N THR A 2 1.36 -8.91 -15.53
CA THR A 2 1.24 -8.83 -14.06
C THR A 2 2.38 -7.98 -13.50
N SER A 3 2.07 -6.93 -12.74
CA SER A 3 3.10 -6.03 -12.21
C SER A 3 3.94 -6.73 -11.13
N LYS A 4 5.12 -6.19 -10.82
CA LYS A 4 5.96 -6.71 -9.72
C LYS A 4 5.21 -6.67 -8.37
N LEU A 5 4.40 -5.62 -8.16
CA LEU A 5 3.55 -5.48 -6.98
C LEU A 5 2.51 -6.61 -6.89
N ASP A 6 1.87 -6.94 -8.01
CA ASP A 6 0.88 -8.03 -8.07
C ASP A 6 1.50 -9.41 -7.84
N GLN A 7 2.78 -9.58 -8.20
CA GLN A 7 3.52 -10.80 -7.89
C GLN A 7 3.83 -10.89 -6.38
N LEU A 8 4.26 -9.78 -5.76
CA LEU A 8 4.61 -9.73 -4.33
C LEU A 8 3.39 -10.02 -3.43
N LYS A 9 2.21 -9.49 -3.79
CA LYS A 9 0.96 -9.70 -3.06
C LYS A 9 0.53 -11.17 -2.92
N LYS A 10 1.09 -12.08 -3.73
CA LYS A 10 0.81 -13.53 -3.64
C LYS A 10 1.51 -14.19 -2.45
N PHE A 11 2.61 -13.61 -1.97
CA PHE A 11 3.46 -14.19 -0.94
C PHE A 11 3.51 -13.35 0.33
N THR A 12 3.05 -12.09 0.28
CA THR A 12 3.18 -11.14 1.38
C THR A 12 1.97 -10.22 1.44
N THR A 13 1.50 -9.93 2.65
CA THR A 13 0.50 -8.89 2.88
C THR A 13 1.15 -7.52 2.75
N VAL A 14 0.69 -6.73 1.78
CA VAL A 14 1.26 -5.41 1.49
C VAL A 14 0.43 -4.31 2.15
N PHE A 15 1.09 -3.44 2.91
CA PHE A 15 0.53 -2.27 3.58
C PHE A 15 1.08 -0.98 2.94
N ALA A 16 0.32 0.11 2.98
CA ALA A 16 0.80 1.43 2.55
C ALA A 16 1.29 2.24 3.76
N ASP A 17 2.54 2.66 3.77
CA ASP A 17 3.14 3.46 4.86
C ASP A 17 3.11 4.95 4.51
N THR A 18 1.94 5.56 4.69
CA THR A 18 1.73 6.98 4.36
C THR A 18 0.49 7.55 5.05
N GLY A 19 0.56 8.84 5.41
CA GLY A 19 -0.60 9.65 5.80
C GLY A 19 -1.34 10.31 4.63
N ASP A 20 -0.85 10.16 3.39
CA ASP A 20 -1.47 10.80 2.22
C ASP A 20 -2.74 10.06 1.77
N PHE A 21 -3.89 10.63 2.15
CA PHE A 21 -5.20 10.13 1.76
C PHE A 21 -5.44 10.09 0.24
N GLY A 22 -4.77 10.94 -0.54
CA GLY A 22 -4.84 10.92 -2.00
C GLY A 22 -4.22 9.63 -2.56
N ALA A 23 -3.01 9.31 -2.11
CA ALA A 23 -2.32 8.08 -2.48
C ALA A 23 -3.10 6.84 -2.03
N ILE A 24 -3.64 6.83 -0.81
CA ILE A 24 -4.46 5.72 -0.28
C ILE A 24 -5.70 5.49 -1.18
N LYS A 25 -6.41 6.56 -1.58
CA LYS A 25 -7.58 6.44 -2.47
C LYS A 25 -7.21 5.90 -3.86
N SER A 26 -6.07 6.32 -4.40
CA SER A 26 -5.61 5.89 -5.73
C SER A 26 -5.13 4.44 -5.74
N LEU A 27 -4.38 4.03 -4.72
CA LEU A 27 -3.73 2.72 -4.67
C LEU A 27 -4.58 1.64 -3.99
N LYS A 28 -5.61 2.05 -3.23
CA LYS A 28 -6.55 1.19 -2.50
C LYS A 28 -5.82 0.05 -1.79
N PRO A 29 -4.87 0.36 -0.88
CA PRO A 29 -4.19 -0.67 -0.11
C PRO A 29 -5.20 -1.40 0.79
N GLN A 30 -4.84 -2.61 1.22
CA GLN A 30 -5.66 -3.36 2.17
C GLN A 30 -5.79 -2.58 3.49
N ASP A 31 -4.66 -2.11 4.00
CA ASP A 31 -4.51 -1.35 5.22
C ASP A 31 -3.40 -0.29 5.01
N ALA A 32 -3.48 0.82 5.75
CA ALA A 32 -2.46 1.86 5.74
C ALA A 32 -1.91 2.08 7.16
N THR A 33 -0.61 2.30 7.27
CA THR A 33 0.04 2.62 8.54
C THR A 33 0.47 4.08 8.53
N THR A 34 0.22 4.75 9.66
CA THR A 34 0.71 6.10 9.91
C THR A 34 1.57 6.07 11.16
N ASN A 35 2.54 6.96 11.24
CA ASN A 35 3.33 7.20 12.44
C ASN A 35 3.48 8.72 12.65
N PRO A 36 3.91 9.20 13.83
CA PRO A 36 3.97 10.64 14.13
C PRO A 36 4.86 11.48 13.21
N SER A 37 5.76 10.86 12.43
CA SER A 37 6.62 11.56 11.47
C SER A 37 6.06 11.60 10.05
N LEU A 38 4.99 10.86 9.77
CA LEU A 38 4.27 10.84 8.50
C LEU A 38 3.14 11.87 8.44
#